data_AF-A0A1G3TA99-F1
#
_entry.id   AF-A0A1G3TA99-F1
#
_cell.length_a   1.000
_cell.length_b   1.000
_cell.length_c   1.000
_cell.angle_alpha   90.00
_cell.angle_beta   90.00
_cell.angle_gamma   90.00
#
_symmetry.space_group_name_H-M   'P 1'
#
loop_
_entity.id
_entity.type
_entity.pdbx_description
1 polymer ?
#
loop_
_entity_poly.entity_id
_entity_poly.type
_entity_poly.pdbx_seq_one_letter_code
_entity_poly.pdbx_strand_id
1 'polypeptide(L)'
;MSLKDNISMIKEELNSEEKFFEKAVMTEKFIKKYKKIMIISVVSVVVVIGANIAYNINESSKIAAANAAFAKLQTDAGDTNALNELKVLSPTLYDVWIFSQAIANRDLETLKSLKNSKALIVGDLVEYEMAKDASSMEEYASKQDAIFRDLALVQGAVMLLHENKIDEAKNKLSKVSKDSSLDKLVAALMHYGIK
;
A
#
# COMPACT_ATOMS: atom_id res chain seq x y z
N MET A 1 21.84 -55.64 -51.26
CA MET A 1 22.19 -55.66 -49.82
C MET A 1 22.97 -56.93 -49.56
N SER A 2 24.17 -56.82 -48.99
CA SER A 2 24.95 -58.00 -48.61
C SER A 2 24.41 -58.58 -47.31
N LEU A 3 24.66 -59.87 -47.05
CA LEU A 3 24.31 -60.51 -45.78
C LEU A 3 24.85 -59.76 -44.56
N LYS A 4 25.99 -59.07 -44.72
CA LYS A 4 26.61 -58.26 -43.67
C LYS A 4 25.79 -57.02 -43.32
N ASP A 5 25.18 -56.38 -44.33
CA ASP A 5 24.35 -55.19 -44.15
C ASP A 5 23.01 -55.55 -43.47
N ASN A 6 22.45 -56.71 -43.82
CA ASN A 6 21.24 -57.22 -43.16
C ASN A 6 21.51 -57.59 -41.70
N ILE A 7 22.66 -58.20 -41.40
CA ILE A 7 23.06 -58.54 -40.01
C ILE A 7 23.31 -57.28 -39.19
N SER A 8 23.92 -56.23 -39.76
CA SER A 8 24.11 -54.97 -39.04
C SER A 8 22.78 -54.26 -38.77
N MET A 9 21.85 -54.26 -39.73
CA MET A 9 20.53 -53.68 -39.58
C MET A 9 19.74 -54.36 -38.46
N ILE A 10 19.71 -55.70 -38.44
CA ILE A 10 19.05 -56.48 -37.38
C ILE A 10 19.68 -56.18 -36.01
N LYS A 11 21.01 -56.06 -35.93
CA LYS A 11 21.71 -55.76 -34.66
C LYS A 11 21.40 -54.35 -34.15
N GLU A 12 21.23 -53.39 -35.04
CA GLU A 12 20.88 -52.02 -34.70
C GLU A 12 19.43 -51.89 -34.25
N GLU A 13 18.51 -52.58 -34.93
CA GLU A 13 17.10 -52.70 -34.52
C GLU A 13 16.98 -53.33 -33.12
N LEU A 14 17.66 -54.46 -32.87
CA LEU A 14 17.64 -55.11 -31.55
C LEU A 14 18.23 -54.22 -30.43
N ASN A 15 19.28 -53.45 -30.71
CA ASN A 15 19.86 -52.51 -29.74
C ASN A 15 18.92 -51.33 -29.46
N SER A 16 18.21 -50.85 -30.49
CA SER A 16 17.18 -49.82 -30.34
C SER A 16 16.00 -50.32 -29.50
N GLU A 17 15.55 -51.55 -29.73
CA GLU A 17 14.51 -52.20 -28.93
C GLU A 17 14.93 -52.42 -27.47
N GLU A 18 16.16 -52.89 -27.22
CA GLU A 18 16.67 -53.09 -25.87
C GLU A 18 16.72 -51.77 -25.09
N LYS A 19 17.21 -50.70 -25.70
CA LYS A 19 17.20 -49.35 -25.11
C LYS A 19 15.77 -48.83 -24.89
N PHE A 20 14.83 -49.19 -25.75
CA PHE A 20 13.42 -48.85 -25.59
C PHE A 20 12.84 -49.56 -24.36
N PHE A 21 13.08 -50.87 -24.20
CA PHE A 21 12.67 -51.63 -23.03
C PHE A 21 13.33 -51.13 -21.74
N GLU A 22 14.63 -50.83 -21.76
CA GLU A 22 15.34 -50.26 -20.61
C GLU A 22 14.69 -48.96 -20.14
N LYS A 23 14.41 -48.03 -21.08
CA LYS A 23 13.72 -46.78 -20.78
C LYS A 23 12.30 -47.01 -20.26
N ALA A 24 11.56 -47.97 -20.81
CA ALA A 24 10.22 -48.31 -20.35
C ALA A 24 10.25 -48.83 -18.90
N VAL A 25 11.17 -49.74 -18.58
CA VAL A 25 11.34 -50.31 -17.23
C VAL A 25 11.84 -49.27 -16.23
N MET A 26 12.78 -48.40 -16.64
CA MET A 26 13.22 -47.28 -15.81
C MET A 26 12.09 -46.31 -15.51
N THR A 27 11.27 -45.97 -16.52
CA THR A 27 10.11 -45.09 -16.37
C THR A 27 9.06 -45.71 -15.45
N GLU A 28 8.77 -47.00 -15.59
CA GLU A 28 7.85 -47.72 -14.71
C GLU A 28 8.34 -47.72 -13.26
N LYS A 29 9.63 -48.02 -13.02
CA LYS A 29 10.24 -47.96 -11.68
C LYS A 29 10.19 -46.54 -11.10
N PHE A 30 10.46 -45.52 -11.91
CA PHE A 30 10.38 -44.12 -11.49
C PHE A 30 8.95 -43.74 -11.09
N ILE A 31 7.97 -44.03 -11.95
CA ILE A 31 6.56 -43.75 -11.67
C ILE A 31 6.13 -44.51 -10.42
N LYS A 32 6.40 -45.82 -10.30
CA LYS A 32 6.02 -46.60 -9.10
C LYS A 32 6.65 -46.06 -7.82
N LYS A 33 7.91 -45.61 -7.87
CA LYS A 33 8.62 -45.04 -6.73
C LYS A 33 8.06 -43.68 -6.30
N TYR A 34 7.75 -42.80 -7.26
CA TYR A 34 7.37 -41.41 -7.00
C TYR A 34 5.87 -41.12 -7.15
N LYS A 35 5.02 -42.09 -7.51
CA LYS A 35 3.57 -41.91 -7.73
C LYS A 35 2.89 -41.16 -6.59
N LYS A 36 3.21 -41.50 -5.34
CA LYS A 36 2.65 -40.81 -4.16
C LYS A 36 3.06 -39.34 -4.11
N ILE A 37 4.35 -39.04 -4.35
CA ILE A 37 4.87 -37.67 -4.35
C ILE A 37 4.29 -36.86 -5.51
N MET A 38 4.15 -37.44 -6.70
CA MET A 38 3.50 -36.78 -7.85
C MET A 38 2.03 -36.46 -7.55
N ILE A 39 1.27 -37.39 -6.96
CA ILE A 39 -0.12 -37.14 -6.58
C ILE A 39 -0.19 -36.04 -5.52
N ILE A 40 0.63 -36.11 -4.47
CA ILE A 40 0.68 -35.06 -3.43
C ILE A 40 1.00 -33.71 -4.06
N SER A 41 1.97 -33.63 -4.97
CA SER A 41 2.33 -32.40 -5.66
C SER A 41 1.17 -31.81 -6.45
N VAL A 42 0.46 -32.63 -7.25
CA VAL A 42 -0.71 -32.18 -8.01
C VAL A 42 -1.83 -31.72 -7.08
N VAL A 43 -2.12 -32.47 -6.02
CA VAL A 43 -3.13 -32.10 -5.02
C VAL A 43 -2.77 -30.78 -4.32
N SER A 44 -1.52 -30.60 -3.93
CA SER A 44 -1.05 -29.36 -3.32
C SER A 44 -1.24 -28.15 -4.23
N VAL A 45 -0.95 -28.29 -5.53
CA VAL A 45 -1.19 -27.21 -6.51
C VAL A 45 -2.68 -26.86 -6.58
N VAL A 46 -3.56 -27.86 -6.68
CA VAL A 46 -5.01 -27.64 -6.71
C VAL A 46 -5.51 -26.95 -5.44
N VAL A 47 -5.02 -27.36 -4.27
CA VAL A 47 -5.38 -26.74 -2.98
C VAL A 47 -4.93 -25.28 -2.91
N VAL A 48 -3.70 -24.98 -3.33
CA VAL A 48 -3.18 -23.60 -3.32
C VAL A 48 -3.99 -22.71 -4.27
N ILE A 49 -4.33 -23.19 -5.47
CA ILE A 49 -5.15 -22.44 -6.42
C ILE A 49 -6.56 -22.21 -5.84
N GLY A 50 -7.18 -23.26 -5.30
CA GLY A 50 -8.51 -23.16 -4.69
C GLY A 50 -8.54 -22.19 -3.51
N ALA A 51 -7.54 -22.23 -2.64
CA ALA A 51 -7.40 -21.31 -1.51
C ALA A 51 -7.25 -19.85 -1.99
N ASN A 52 -6.44 -19.60 -3.01
CA ASN A 52 -6.28 -18.26 -3.58
C ASN A 52 -7.58 -17.71 -4.17
N ILE A 53 -8.33 -18.53 -4.91
CA ILE A 53 -9.64 -18.12 -5.47
C ILE A 53 -10.62 -17.78 -4.35
N ALA A 54 -10.75 -18.66 -3.34
CA ALA A 54 -11.63 -18.42 -2.22
C ALA A 54 -11.25 -17.14 -1.44
N TYR A 55 -9.96 -16.93 -1.21
CA TYR A 55 -9.44 -15.72 -0.58
C TYR A 55 -9.78 -14.46 -1.38
N ASN A 56 -9.55 -14.46 -2.69
CA ASN A 56 -9.82 -13.31 -3.56
C ASN A 56 -11.32 -12.96 -3.64
N ILE A 57 -12.20 -13.96 -3.68
CA ILE A 57 -13.66 -13.74 -3.66
C ILE A 57 -14.06 -13.10 -2.33
N ASN A 58 -13.57 -13.64 -1.21
CA ASN A 58 -13.85 -13.12 0.12
C ASN A 58 -13.35 -11.67 0.28
N GLU A 59 -12.12 -11.38 -0.18
CA GLU A 59 -11.55 -10.04 -0.10
C GLU A 59 -12.30 -9.05 -0.99
N SER A 60 -12.66 -9.44 -2.21
CA SER A 60 -13.47 -8.60 -3.12
C SER A 60 -14.84 -8.28 -2.52
N SER A 61 -15.50 -9.26 -1.90
CA SER A 61 -16.78 -9.06 -1.23
C SER A 61 -16.65 -8.11 -0.04
N LYS A 62 -15.57 -8.25 0.75
CA LYS A 62 -15.27 -7.38 1.89
C LYS A 62 -15.03 -5.93 1.45
N ILE A 63 -14.27 -5.71 0.38
CA ILE A 63 -14.04 -4.38 -0.21
C ILE A 63 -15.35 -3.77 -0.70
N ALA A 64 -16.18 -4.54 -1.41
CA ALA A 64 -17.47 -4.05 -1.90
C ALA A 64 -18.40 -3.62 -0.76
N ALA A 65 -18.47 -4.42 0.32
CA ALA A 65 -19.26 -4.09 1.50
C ALA A 65 -18.71 -2.86 2.24
N ALA A 66 -17.38 -2.73 2.39
CA ALA A 66 -16.77 -1.54 2.97
C ALA A 66 -17.08 -0.27 2.17
N ASN A 67 -17.01 -0.33 0.84
CA ASN A 67 -17.36 0.79 -0.04
C ASN A 67 -18.84 1.16 0.05
N ALA A 68 -19.73 0.17 0.17
CA ALA A 68 -21.16 0.42 0.37
C ALA A 68 -21.43 1.10 1.71
N ALA A 69 -20.78 0.67 2.80
CA ALA A 69 -20.87 1.33 4.10
C ALA A 69 -20.33 2.77 4.04
N PHE A 70 -19.19 2.99 3.39
CA PHE A 70 -18.64 4.32 3.16
C PHE A 70 -19.57 5.22 2.35
N ALA A 71 -20.20 4.71 1.29
CA ALA A 71 -21.15 5.47 0.48
C ALA A 71 -22.39 5.91 1.30
N LYS A 72 -22.89 5.06 2.20
CA LYS A 72 -23.96 5.44 3.14
C LYS A 72 -23.52 6.60 4.04
N LEU A 73 -22.30 6.53 4.59
CA LEU A 73 -21.75 7.59 5.45
C LEU A 73 -21.58 8.93 4.71
N GLN A 74 -21.23 8.90 3.42
CA GLN A 74 -21.18 10.12 2.60
C GLN A 74 -22.54 10.79 2.45
N THR A 75 -23.63 10.00 2.41
CA THR A 75 -24.99 10.51 2.33
C THR A 75 -25.57 10.90 3.69
N ASP A 76 -25.24 10.12 4.73
CA ASP A 76 -25.65 10.33 6.11
C ASP A 76 -24.48 10.04 7.04
N ALA A 77 -23.79 11.10 7.45
CA ALA A 77 -22.64 10.99 8.33
C ALA A 77 -23.00 10.50 9.75
N GLY A 78 -24.28 10.50 10.12
CA GLY A 78 -24.80 10.02 11.40
C GLY A 78 -25.16 8.54 11.43
N ASP A 79 -25.05 7.81 10.31
CA ASP A 79 -25.39 6.39 10.23
C ASP A 79 -24.41 5.54 11.07
N THR A 80 -24.81 5.27 12.31
CA THR A 80 -24.02 4.47 13.26
C THR A 80 -23.84 3.01 12.84
N ASN A 81 -24.77 2.46 12.05
CA ASN A 81 -24.65 1.09 11.54
C ASN A 81 -23.59 1.04 10.44
N ALA A 82 -23.65 1.95 9.47
CA ALA A 82 -22.64 2.07 8.42
C ALA A 82 -21.26 2.37 9.01
N LEU A 83 -21.18 3.18 10.07
CA LEU A 83 -19.94 3.48 10.76
C LEU A 83 -19.30 2.23 11.40
N ASN A 84 -20.10 1.43 12.11
CA ASN A 84 -19.63 0.18 12.72
C ASN A 84 -19.25 -0.86 11.66
N GLU A 85 -20.03 -0.96 10.59
CA GLU A 85 -19.74 -1.84 9.45
C GLU A 85 -18.41 -1.47 8.79
N LEU A 86 -18.18 -0.17 8.53
CA LEU A 86 -16.92 0.32 7.96
C LEU A 86 -15.73 0.03 8.89
N LYS A 87 -15.89 0.23 10.20
CA LYS A 87 -14.84 -0.04 11.19
C LYS A 87 -14.38 -1.49 11.18
N VAL A 88 -15.31 -2.44 11.03
CA VAL A 88 -15.01 -3.87 11.00
C VAL A 88 -14.43 -4.30 9.66
N LEU A 89 -15.03 -3.84 8.55
CA LEU A 89 -14.65 -4.27 7.21
C LEU A 89 -13.36 -3.59 6.73
N SER A 90 -13.14 -2.32 7.05
CA SER A 90 -11.96 -1.56 6.63
C SER A 90 -11.54 -0.55 7.70
N PRO A 91 -10.76 -0.97 8.73
CA PRO A 91 -10.31 -0.11 9.81
C PRO A 91 -9.52 1.12 9.33
N THR A 92 -8.74 0.98 8.25
CA THR A 92 -7.97 2.10 7.69
C THR A 92 -8.87 3.13 7.01
N LEU A 93 -9.90 2.69 6.26
CA LEU A 93 -10.86 3.61 5.65
C LEU A 93 -11.75 4.27 6.71
N TYR A 94 -12.07 3.53 7.78
CA TYR A 94 -12.71 4.10 8.96
C TYR A 94 -11.89 5.23 9.58
N ASP A 95 -10.58 5.04 9.79
CA ASP A 95 -9.72 6.10 10.34
C ASP A 95 -9.67 7.33 9.43
N VAL A 96 -9.63 7.15 8.10
CA VAL A 96 -9.71 8.25 7.12
C VAL A 96 -11.05 8.99 7.23
N TRP A 97 -12.16 8.26 7.38
CA TRP A 97 -13.47 8.86 7.56
C TRP A 97 -13.54 9.66 8.87
N ILE A 98 -13.10 9.08 9.99
CA ILE A 98 -13.07 9.78 11.28
C ILE A 98 -12.19 11.02 11.22
N PHE A 99 -11.03 10.95 10.55
CA PHE A 99 -10.17 12.10 10.31
C PHE A 99 -10.93 13.22 9.59
N SER A 100 -11.58 12.90 8.45
CA SER A 100 -12.36 13.86 7.68
C SER A 100 -13.45 14.54 8.53
N GLN A 101 -14.18 13.75 9.32
CA GLN A 101 -15.22 14.29 10.21
C GLN A 101 -14.64 15.16 11.33
N ALA A 102 -13.51 14.77 11.90
CA ALA A 102 -12.86 15.53 12.97
C ALA A 102 -12.33 16.88 12.46
N ILE A 103 -11.76 16.93 11.24
CA ILE A 103 -11.37 18.19 10.59
C ILE A 103 -12.58 19.08 10.34
N ALA A 104 -13.65 18.55 9.74
CA ALA A 104 -14.85 19.32 9.44
C ALA A 104 -15.49 19.94 10.70
N ASN A 105 -15.48 19.18 11.81
CA ASN A 105 -16.06 19.59 13.07
C ASN A 105 -15.08 20.27 14.04
N ARG A 106 -13.81 20.43 13.66
CA ARG A 106 -12.73 20.96 14.52
C ARG A 106 -12.60 20.18 15.84
N ASP A 107 -12.82 18.88 15.80
CA ASP A 107 -12.76 18.00 16.96
C ASP A 107 -11.32 17.53 17.21
N LEU A 108 -10.60 18.29 18.03
CA LEU A 108 -9.21 18.03 18.37
C LEU A 108 -9.02 16.74 19.20
N GLU A 109 -10.00 16.33 20.00
CA GLU A 109 -9.90 15.10 20.80
C GLU A 109 -9.98 13.88 19.89
N THR A 110 -10.90 13.90 18.92
CA THR A 110 -10.98 12.85 17.91
C THR A 110 -9.73 12.81 17.03
N LEU A 111 -9.20 13.95 16.58
CA LEU A 111 -7.92 13.98 15.83
C LEU A 111 -6.78 13.36 16.62
N LYS A 112 -6.65 13.70 17.90
CA LYS A 112 -5.61 13.16 18.78
C LYS A 112 -5.68 11.64 18.90
N SER A 113 -6.89 11.06 18.87
CA SER A 113 -7.08 9.61 18.90
C SER A 113 -6.49 8.89 17.66
N LEU A 114 -6.35 9.62 16.55
CA LEU A 114 -5.85 9.10 15.26
C LEU A 114 -4.33 9.25 15.08
N LYS A 115 -3.60 9.79 16.05
CA LYS A 115 -2.14 10.02 15.96
C LYS A 115 -1.35 8.78 15.54
N ASN A 116 -1.79 7.60 15.98
CA ASN A 116 -1.14 6.32 15.68
C ASN A 116 -1.92 5.49 14.64
N SER A 117 -2.75 6.14 13.82
CA SER A 117 -3.50 5.44 12.75
C SER A 117 -2.53 4.73 11.81
N LYS A 118 -2.93 3.53 11.37
CA LYS A 118 -2.21 2.76 10.34
C LYS A 118 -2.67 3.10 8.94
N ALA A 119 -3.70 3.92 8.79
CA ALA A 119 -4.11 4.42 7.50
C ALA A 119 -2.97 5.26 6.91
N LEU A 120 -2.72 5.08 5.62
CA LEU A 120 -1.72 5.88 4.91
C LEU A 120 -2.04 7.37 5.14
N ILE A 121 -1.02 8.18 5.35
CA ILE A 121 -1.06 9.63 5.56
C ILE A 121 -1.76 10.14 6.84
N VAL A 122 -2.74 9.44 7.41
CA VAL A 122 -3.58 9.98 8.51
C VAL A 122 -2.76 10.40 9.73
N GLY A 123 -1.81 9.58 10.18
CA GLY A 123 -0.95 9.93 11.33
C GLY A 123 -0.14 11.21 11.09
N ASP A 124 0.45 11.35 9.90
CA ASP A 124 1.20 12.55 9.49
C ASP A 124 0.30 13.79 9.45
N LEU A 125 -0.88 13.67 8.84
CA LEU A 125 -1.84 14.78 8.77
C LEU A 125 -2.34 15.20 10.15
N VAL A 126 -2.57 14.25 11.06
CA VAL A 126 -2.94 14.57 12.45
C VAL A 126 -1.85 15.38 13.13
N GLU A 127 -0.57 15.03 12.93
CA GLU A 127 0.53 15.78 13.52
C GLU A 127 0.63 17.21 12.96
N TYR A 128 0.42 17.39 11.66
CA TYR A 128 0.32 18.71 11.04
C TYR A 128 -0.83 19.53 11.64
N GLU A 129 -2.04 18.97 11.71
CA GLU A 129 -3.23 19.66 12.22
C GLU A 129 -3.14 19.96 13.72
N MET A 130 -2.35 19.17 14.46
CA MET A 130 -2.08 19.40 15.88
C MET A 130 -0.99 20.45 16.15
N ALA A 131 -0.22 20.88 15.14
CA ALA A 131 0.77 21.93 15.31
C ALA A 131 0.09 23.29 15.53
N LYS A 132 0.41 23.96 16.65
CA LYS A 132 -0.31 25.18 17.10
C LYS A 132 0.49 26.46 16.94
N ASP A 133 1.79 26.35 16.70
CA ASP A 133 2.73 27.46 16.67
C ASP A 133 3.84 27.23 15.64
N ALA A 134 4.65 28.27 15.40
CA ALA A 134 5.72 28.21 14.43
C ALA A 134 6.80 27.15 14.74
N SER A 135 6.99 26.82 16.02
CA SER A 135 7.97 25.83 16.46
C SER A 135 7.50 24.40 16.17
N SER A 136 6.27 24.07 16.55
CA SER A 136 5.63 22.78 16.24
C SER A 136 5.46 22.56 14.74
N MET A 137 5.20 23.62 13.96
CA MET A 137 5.22 23.56 12.50
C MET A 137 6.61 23.25 11.92
N GLU A 138 7.68 23.79 12.53
CA GLU A 138 9.06 23.45 12.13
C GLU A 138 9.39 22.00 12.45
N GLU A 139 8.98 21.53 13.64
CA GLU A 139 9.22 20.15 14.07
C GLU A 139 8.56 19.15 13.12
N TYR A 140 7.29 19.41 12.74
CA TYR A 140 6.60 18.63 11.72
C TYR A 140 7.35 18.68 10.38
N ALA A 141 7.68 19.87 9.87
CA ALA A 141 8.36 20.03 8.59
C ALA A 141 9.79 19.44 8.55
N SER A 142 10.41 19.19 9.71
CA SER A 142 11.74 18.60 9.79
C SER A 142 11.75 17.08 9.57
N LYS A 143 10.57 16.44 9.56
CA LYS A 143 10.45 15.00 9.28
C LYS A 143 10.70 14.74 7.80
N GLN A 144 11.42 13.66 7.51
CA GLN A 144 11.82 13.32 6.13
C GLN A 144 10.62 13.02 5.23
N ASP A 145 9.56 12.48 5.80
CA ASP A 145 8.34 12.01 5.15
C ASP A 145 7.11 12.91 5.39
N ALA A 146 7.31 14.13 5.92
CA ALA A 146 6.24 15.09 6.13
C ALA A 146 5.56 15.47 4.80
N ILE A 147 4.29 15.10 4.66
CA ILE A 147 3.54 15.27 3.41
C ILE A 147 3.27 16.76 3.13
N PHE A 148 2.97 17.52 4.17
CA PHE A 148 2.72 18.96 4.12
C PHE A 148 3.92 19.79 4.56
N ARG A 149 5.15 19.29 4.36
CA ARG A 149 6.39 19.99 4.75
C ARG A 149 6.41 21.47 4.33
N ASP A 150 6.25 21.75 3.04
CA ASP A 150 6.35 23.12 2.51
C ASP A 150 5.19 24.00 3.03
N LEU A 151 3.99 23.43 3.16
CA LEU A 151 2.84 24.14 3.69
C LEU A 151 3.03 24.51 5.17
N ALA A 152 3.58 23.60 5.97
CA ALA A 152 3.91 23.85 7.37
C ALA A 152 4.98 24.94 7.54
N LEU A 153 5.99 24.97 6.68
CA LEU A 153 6.99 26.05 6.65
C LEU A 153 6.33 27.41 6.33
N VAL A 154 5.46 27.46 5.32
CA VAL A 154 4.72 28.68 4.97
C VAL A 154 3.80 29.13 6.10
N GLN A 155 3.01 28.22 6.68
CA GLN A 155 2.10 28.55 7.78
C GLN A 155 2.84 28.99 9.04
N GLY A 156 3.92 28.30 9.40
CA GLY A 156 4.79 28.71 10.50
C GLY A 156 5.39 30.10 10.26
N ALA A 157 5.71 30.46 9.01
CA ALA A 157 6.21 31.79 8.69
C ALA A 157 5.11 32.85 8.84
N VAL A 158 3.88 32.56 8.41
CA VAL A 158 2.72 33.45 8.62
C VAL A 158 2.46 33.69 10.11
N MET A 159 2.58 32.64 10.95
CA MET A 159 2.48 32.78 12.41
C MET A 159 3.56 33.74 12.97
N LEU A 160 4.81 33.60 12.53
CA LEU A 160 5.92 34.50 12.92
C LEU A 160 5.70 35.94 12.45
N LEU A 161 5.12 36.14 11.25
CA LEU A 161 4.76 37.48 10.76
C LEU A 161 3.69 38.13 11.64
N HIS A 162 2.68 37.38 12.11
CA HIS A 162 1.70 37.89 13.07
C HIS A 162 2.33 38.27 14.42
N GLU A 163 3.43 37.62 14.80
CA GLU A 163 4.23 37.96 15.98
C GLU A 163 5.29 39.06 15.73
N ASN A 164 5.30 39.67 14.54
CA ASN A 164 6.29 40.67 14.10
C ASN A 164 7.75 40.15 14.07
N LYS A 165 7.95 38.84 14.00
CA LYS A 165 9.26 38.17 13.91
C LYS A 165 9.68 37.98 12.45
N ILE A 166 9.93 39.10 11.78
CA ILE A 166 10.17 39.18 10.33
C ILE A 166 11.35 38.33 9.86
N ASP A 167 12.49 38.41 10.54
CA ASP A 167 13.71 37.71 10.11
C ASP A 167 13.58 36.18 10.27
N GLU A 168 12.91 35.73 11.33
CA GLU A 168 12.60 34.31 11.54
C GLU A 168 11.63 33.80 10.46
N ALA A 169 10.60 34.59 10.12
CA ALA A 169 9.67 34.25 9.06
C ALA A 169 10.37 34.10 7.70
N LYS A 170 11.26 35.05 7.35
CA LYS A 170 12.08 34.96 6.12
C LYS A 170 12.98 33.74 6.10
N ASN A 171 13.64 33.44 7.22
CA ASN A 171 14.48 32.26 7.34
C ASN A 171 13.66 31.00 7.04
N LYS A 172 12.49 30.86 7.67
CA LYS A 172 11.59 29.72 7.45
C LYS A 172 11.11 29.62 6.00
N LEU A 173 10.69 30.74 5.39
CA LEU A 173 10.27 30.79 3.98
C LEU A 173 11.40 30.37 3.03
N SER A 174 12.66 30.65 3.36
CA SER A 174 13.81 30.27 2.52
C SER A 174 14.06 28.75 2.47
N LYS A 175 13.50 27.99 3.42
CA LYS A 175 13.58 26.51 3.47
C LYS A 175 12.54 25.82 2.59
N VAL A 176 11.55 26.56 2.06
CA VAL A 176 10.55 26.01 1.14
C VAL A 176 11.22 25.68 -0.19
N SER A 177 10.89 24.52 -0.76
CA SER A 177 11.46 24.09 -2.04
C SER A 177 11.10 25.06 -3.18
N LYS A 178 12.03 25.30 -4.10
CA LYS A 178 11.79 26.09 -5.31
C LYS A 178 10.86 25.42 -6.31
N ASP A 179 10.77 24.10 -6.25
CA ASP A 179 9.84 23.32 -7.06
C ASP A 179 8.44 23.21 -6.41
N SER A 180 8.25 23.83 -5.24
CA SER A 180 6.99 23.82 -4.52
C SER A 180 5.89 24.54 -5.30
N SER A 181 4.67 24.01 -5.28
CA SER A 181 3.48 24.73 -5.77
C SER A 181 3.24 26.06 -5.04
N LEU A 182 3.86 26.23 -3.86
CA LEU A 182 3.77 27.43 -3.04
C LEU A 182 4.86 28.48 -3.34
N ASP A 183 5.82 28.25 -4.25
CA ASP A 183 6.95 29.18 -4.45
C ASP A 183 6.49 30.61 -4.81
N LYS A 184 5.43 30.76 -5.60
CA LYS A 184 4.85 32.09 -5.90
C LYS A 184 4.32 32.79 -4.64
N LEU A 185 3.67 32.04 -3.76
CA LEU A 185 3.18 32.56 -2.48
C LEU A 185 4.36 32.92 -1.57
N VAL A 186 5.39 32.07 -1.51
CA VAL A 186 6.63 32.34 -0.78
C VAL A 186 7.29 33.63 -1.26
N ALA A 187 7.43 33.83 -2.58
CA ALA A 187 7.99 35.04 -3.15
C ALA A 187 7.17 36.29 -2.78
N ALA A 188 5.84 36.19 -2.82
CA ALA A 188 4.96 37.27 -2.41
C ALA A 188 5.10 37.59 -0.91
N LEU A 189 5.16 36.59 -0.03
CA LEU A 189 5.35 36.80 1.41
C LEU A 189 6.73 37.38 1.73
N MET A 190 7.78 36.94 1.02
CA MET A 190 9.14 37.47 1.15
C MET A 190 9.25 38.94 0.74
N HIS A 191 8.36 39.43 -0.14
CA HIS A 191 8.41 40.79 -0.67
C HIS A 191 7.37 41.74 -0.03
N TYR A 192 6.14 41.27 0.17
CA TYR A 192 4.99 42.08 0.60
C TYR A 192 4.48 41.77 2.00
N GLY A 193 4.82 40.60 2.57
CA GLY A 193 4.39 40.20 3.91
C GLY A 193 5.05 40.98 5.04
N ILE A 194 5.81 42.03 4.71
CA ILE A 194 6.73 42.73 5.60
C ILE A 194 6.55 44.23 5.35
N LYS A 195 5.87 44.90 6.28
CA LYS A 195 5.87 46.36 6.42
C LYS A 195 6.19 46.72 7.85
#